data_AF-A0A2A2QKB7-F1
#
_entry.id   AF-A0A2A2QKB7-F1
#
_cell.length_a   1.000
_cell.length_b   1.000
_cell.length_c   1.000
_cell.angle_alpha   90.00
_cell.angle_beta   90.00
_cell.angle_gamma   90.00
#
_symmetry.space_group_name_H-M   'P 1'
#
loop_
_entity.id
_entity.type
_entity.pdbx_description
1 polymer ?
#
loop_
_entity_poly.entity_id
_entity_poly.type
_entity_poly.pdbx_seq_one_letter_code
_entity_poly.pdbx_strand_id
1 'polypeptide(L)'
;MSASRKWLEPFSWEFVTAQNEALCQAKSAHHGPTSDGHEAARALWEAERSRLLELFEAVELCRKCHRLGPFTNFNGNTFSAVARILVKRLELPPEEEHLIRSLAGHIVAGVAGEEEVRAFREFCASLS
;
A
#
# COMPACT_ATOMS: atom_id res chain seq x y z
N MET A 1 9.37 -2.36 -20.48
CA MET A 1 9.24 -1.29 -19.47
C MET A 1 7.84 -1.39 -18.94
N SER A 2 7.65 -1.49 -17.62
CA SER A 2 6.32 -1.60 -17.03
C SER A 2 5.56 -0.28 -17.21
N ALA A 3 4.25 -0.34 -17.35
CA ALA A 3 3.42 0.86 -17.49
C ALA A 3 3.45 1.71 -16.21
N SER A 4 4.11 2.87 -16.28
CA SER A 4 4.09 3.84 -15.19
C SER A 4 2.77 4.62 -15.16
N ARG A 5 2.18 4.77 -13.96
CA ARG A 5 0.91 5.50 -13.77
C ARG A 5 0.97 6.31 -12.48
N LYS A 6 0.06 7.27 -12.34
CA LYS A 6 -0.19 7.94 -11.06
C LYS A 6 -1.02 7.05 -10.13
N TRP A 7 -0.48 5.90 -9.76
CA TRP A 7 -1.19 4.86 -9.01
C TRP A 7 -1.83 5.40 -7.72
N LEU A 8 -1.11 6.29 -7.04
CA LEU A 8 -1.48 6.76 -5.70
C LEU A 8 -2.24 8.10 -5.69
N GLU A 9 -2.37 8.78 -6.83
CA GLU A 9 -2.99 10.11 -6.91
C GLU A 9 -4.39 10.17 -6.30
N PRO A 10 -5.27 9.14 -6.45
CA PRO A 10 -6.61 9.18 -5.84
C PRO A 10 -6.65 9.03 -4.31
N PHE A 11 -5.53 8.68 -3.66
CA PHE A 11 -5.48 8.39 -2.23
C PHE A 11 -4.74 9.51 -1.50
N SER A 12 -5.44 10.58 -1.13
CA SER A 12 -4.87 11.63 -0.29
C SER A 12 -4.53 11.11 1.11
N TRP A 13 -3.78 11.87 1.90
CA TRP A 13 -3.53 11.51 3.30
C TRP A 13 -4.82 11.38 4.13
N GLU A 14 -5.82 12.21 3.84
CA GLU A 14 -7.14 12.12 4.48
C GLU A 14 -7.82 10.78 4.15
N PHE A 15 -7.72 10.30 2.90
CA PHE A 15 -8.20 8.97 2.55
C PHE A 15 -7.47 7.87 3.34
N VAL A 16 -6.15 7.94 3.44
CA VAL A 16 -5.34 6.96 4.19
C VAL A 16 -5.74 6.94 5.67
N THR A 17 -5.95 8.12 6.26
CA THR A 17 -6.37 8.27 7.66
C THR A 17 -7.78 7.71 7.87
N ALA A 18 -8.73 8.03 6.99
CA ALA A 18 -10.10 7.49 7.04
C ALA A 18 -10.12 5.96 6.86
N GLN A 19 -9.23 5.42 6.02
CA GLN A 19 -9.08 3.97 5.86
C GLN A 19 -8.55 3.31 7.15
N ASN A 20 -7.61 3.94 7.86
CA ASN A 20 -7.17 3.47 9.16
C ASN A 20 -8.30 3.52 10.19
N GLU A 21 -9.05 4.63 10.23
CA GLU A 21 -10.19 4.81 11.12
C GLU A 21 -11.23 3.70 10.94
N ALA A 22 -11.61 3.41 9.69
CA ALA A 22 -12.57 2.34 9.39
C ALA A 22 -12.08 0.95 9.86
N LEU A 23 -10.78 0.66 9.70
CA LEU A 23 -10.18 -0.60 10.18
C LEU A 23 -10.20 -0.69 11.71
N CYS A 24 -9.86 0.40 12.39
CA CYS A 24 -9.90 0.51 13.84
C CYS A 24 -11.33 0.34 14.38
N GLN A 25 -12.30 1.05 13.79
CA GLN A 25 -13.73 0.95 14.16
C GLN A 25 -14.25 -0.48 14.02
N ALA A 26 -13.92 -1.16 12.92
CA ALA A 26 -14.36 -2.55 12.67
C ALA A 26 -13.83 -3.56 13.70
N LYS A 27 -12.80 -3.19 14.48
CA LYS A 27 -12.17 -4.04 15.49
C LYS A 27 -12.20 -3.43 16.89
N SER A 28 -13.00 -2.37 17.09
CA SER A 28 -13.09 -1.63 18.36
C SER A 28 -11.74 -1.20 18.93
N ALA A 29 -10.79 -0.83 18.06
CA ALA A 29 -9.47 -0.36 18.45
C ALA A 29 -9.37 1.17 18.39
N HIS A 30 -8.41 1.72 19.13
CA HIS A 30 -8.13 3.15 19.10
C HIS A 30 -7.51 3.57 17.75
N HIS A 31 -8.12 4.54 17.09
CA HIS A 31 -7.56 5.28 15.95
C HIS A 31 -6.80 6.50 16.45
N GLY A 32 -5.56 6.68 16.00
CA GLY A 32 -4.77 7.86 16.33
C GLY A 32 -3.38 7.85 15.66
N PRO A 33 -2.77 9.04 15.56
CA PRO A 33 -1.41 9.19 15.06
C PRO A 33 -0.37 8.73 16.09
N THR A 34 0.82 8.34 15.62
CA THR A 34 2.01 8.27 16.49
C THR A 34 2.71 9.62 16.55
N SER A 35 3.50 9.86 17.61
CA SER A 35 4.25 11.11 17.78
C SER A 35 5.36 11.29 16.73
N ASP A 36 6.04 10.20 16.39
CA ASP A 36 7.31 10.27 15.64
C ASP A 36 7.12 9.95 14.15
N GLY A 37 6.12 9.12 13.83
CA GLY A 37 5.93 8.55 12.49
C GLY A 37 4.93 9.29 11.61
N HIS A 38 3.96 9.99 12.22
CA HIS A 38 2.79 10.49 11.51
C HIS A 38 3.14 11.55 10.47
N GLU A 39 3.79 12.64 10.89
CA GLU A 39 4.14 13.74 9.99
C GLU A 39 5.16 13.32 8.92
N ALA A 40 6.13 12.47 9.27
CA ALA A 40 7.10 11.94 8.32
C ALA A 40 6.43 11.10 7.22
N ALA A 41 5.49 10.22 7.59
CA ALA A 41 4.77 9.41 6.61
C ALA A 41 3.82 10.26 5.76
N ARG A 42 3.12 11.23 6.38
CA ARG A 42 2.26 12.18 5.67
C ARG A 42 3.04 12.96 4.62
N ALA A 43 4.17 13.54 5.00
CA ALA A 43 5.00 14.33 4.10
C ALA A 43 5.53 13.48 2.93
N LEU A 44 6.02 12.27 3.21
CA LEU A 44 6.45 11.32 2.18
C LEU A 44 5.30 10.96 1.23
N TRP A 45 4.13 10.64 1.79
CA TRP A 45 2.96 10.23 1.00
C TRP A 45 2.49 11.34 0.07
N GLU A 46 2.31 12.56 0.59
CA GLU A 46 1.84 13.70 -0.20
C GLU A 46 2.85 14.12 -1.28
N ALA A 47 4.15 14.05 -0.99
CA ALA A 47 5.19 14.37 -1.96
C ALA A 47 5.22 13.39 -3.14
N GLU A 48 4.94 12.11 -2.88
CA GLU A 48 5.15 11.05 -3.86
C GLU A 48 3.86 10.59 -4.56
N ARG A 49 2.67 10.77 -3.95
CA ARG A 49 1.42 10.16 -4.46
C ARG A 49 1.03 10.62 -5.87
N SER A 50 1.45 11.81 -6.29
CA SER A 50 1.15 12.36 -7.63
C SER A 50 2.19 11.98 -8.70
N ARG A 51 3.26 11.27 -8.33
CA ARG A 51 4.31 10.87 -9.27
C ARG A 51 3.86 9.71 -10.14
N LEU A 52 4.45 9.62 -11.33
CA LEU A 52 4.41 8.41 -12.16
C LEU A 52 5.30 7.36 -11.51
N LEU A 53 4.71 6.20 -11.21
CA LEU A 53 5.37 5.07 -10.57
C LEU A 53 5.05 3.79 -11.33
N GLU A 54 5.95 2.83 -11.32
CA GLU A 54 5.60 1.43 -11.56
C GLU A 54 4.75 0.90 -10.39
N LEU A 55 3.94 -0.14 -10.63
CA LEU A 55 3.10 -0.72 -9.56
C LEU A 55 3.95 -1.20 -8.37
N PHE A 56 5.12 -1.78 -8.65
CA PHE A 56 6.05 -2.23 -7.62
C PHE A 56 6.51 -1.06 -6.72
N GLU A 57 6.82 0.09 -7.32
CA GLU A 57 7.24 1.29 -6.58
C GLU A 57 6.10 1.85 -5.73
N ALA A 58 4.86 1.84 -6.22
CA ALA A 58 3.69 2.26 -5.45
C ALA A 58 3.46 1.35 -4.22
N VAL A 59 3.63 0.03 -4.36
CA VAL A 59 3.55 -0.92 -3.24
C VAL A 59 4.71 -0.73 -2.25
N GLU A 60 5.92 -0.50 -2.75
CA GLU A 60 7.08 -0.20 -1.89
C GLU A 60 6.92 1.13 -1.14
N LEU A 61 6.28 2.14 -1.74
CA LEU A 61 5.96 3.39 -1.05
C LEU A 61 4.95 3.16 0.09
N CYS A 62 3.95 2.30 -0.11
CA CYS A 62 3.06 1.84 0.96
C CYS A 62 3.86 1.16 2.09
N ARG A 63 4.82 0.29 1.75
CA ARG A 63 5.73 -0.34 2.73
C ARG A 63 6.60 0.69 3.47
N LYS A 64 7.14 1.69 2.77
CA LYS A 64 7.94 2.76 3.39
C LYS A 64 7.11 3.53 4.42
N CYS A 65 5.88 3.90 4.08
CA CYS A 65 4.99 4.59 5.01
C CYS A 65 4.57 3.71 6.19
N HIS A 66 4.31 2.42 5.95
CA HIS A 66 4.10 1.46 7.03
C HIS A 66 5.29 1.45 8.01
N ARG A 67 6.54 1.38 7.52
CA ARG A 67 7.74 1.38 8.38
C ARG A 67 7.96 2.67 9.15
N LEU A 68 7.44 3.80 8.67
CA LEU A 68 7.48 5.06 9.42
C LEU A 68 6.52 5.05 10.62
N GLY A 69 5.55 4.14 10.67
CA GLY A 69 4.72 3.95 11.85
C GLY A 69 3.67 5.04 12.11
N PRO A 70 2.93 5.60 11.15
CA PRO A 70 2.07 6.76 11.37
C PRO A 70 0.81 6.55 12.23
N PHE A 71 0.39 5.31 12.45
CA PHE A 71 -0.84 4.97 13.18
C PHE A 71 -0.55 4.06 14.37
N THR A 72 -1.24 4.26 15.48
CA THR A 72 -1.08 3.45 16.71
C THR A 72 -1.54 2.00 16.54
N ASN A 73 -2.60 1.79 15.76
CA ASN A 73 -3.17 0.47 15.46
C ASN A 73 -3.40 0.32 13.97
N PHE A 74 -3.41 -0.93 13.49
CA PHE A 74 -3.70 -1.29 12.10
C PHE A 74 -2.85 -0.55 11.05
N ASN A 75 -1.64 -0.13 11.43
CA ASN A 75 -0.73 0.63 10.57
C ASN A 75 -0.41 -0.14 9.28
N GLY A 76 0.12 -1.36 9.40
CA GLY A 76 0.38 -2.23 8.24
C GLY A 76 -0.87 -2.52 7.43
N ASN A 77 -1.99 -2.84 8.09
CA ASN A 77 -3.26 -3.14 7.44
C ASN A 77 -3.79 -1.97 6.59
N THR A 78 -3.54 -0.73 7.02
CA THR A 78 -3.96 0.49 6.31
C THR A 78 -3.28 0.57 4.95
N PHE A 79 -1.95 0.46 4.93
CA PHE A 79 -1.17 0.52 3.70
C PHE A 79 -1.35 -0.74 2.84
N SER A 80 -1.51 -1.92 3.46
CA SER A 80 -1.84 -3.14 2.72
C SER A 80 -3.22 -2.99 2.05
N ALA A 81 -4.20 -2.35 2.67
CA ALA A 81 -5.50 -2.10 2.05
C ALA A 81 -5.37 -1.24 0.79
N VAL A 82 -4.57 -0.18 0.83
CA VAL A 82 -4.30 0.66 -0.36
C VAL A 82 -3.64 -0.17 -1.47
N ALA A 83 -2.58 -0.92 -1.16
CA ALA A 83 -1.89 -1.77 -2.14
C ALA A 83 -2.84 -2.80 -2.80
N ARG A 84 -3.77 -3.37 -2.02
CA ARG A 84 -4.79 -4.30 -2.54
C ARG A 84 -5.79 -3.61 -3.48
N ILE A 85 -6.15 -2.34 -3.21
CA ILE A 85 -7.00 -1.56 -4.12
C ILE A 85 -6.27 -1.28 -5.43
N LEU A 86 -4.95 -1.03 -5.41
CA LEU A 86 -4.16 -0.85 -6.63
C LEU A 86 -4.24 -2.08 -7.54
N VAL A 87 -4.05 -3.27 -6.97
CA VAL A 87 -4.16 -4.54 -7.71
C VAL A 87 -5.57 -4.75 -8.24
N LYS A 88 -6.61 -4.46 -7.44
CA LYS A 88 -8.01 -4.61 -7.86
C LYS A 88 -8.36 -3.73 -9.08
N ARG A 89 -7.71 -2.58 -9.24
CA ARG A 89 -7.89 -1.69 -10.42
C ARG A 89 -7.26 -2.22 -11.71
N LEU A 90 -6.52 -3.33 -11.65
CA LEU A 90 -5.98 -4.01 -12.83
C LEU A 90 -7.01 -4.92 -13.51
N GLU A 91 -8.13 -5.23 -12.84
CA GLU A 91 -9.21 -6.07 -13.38
C GLU A 91 -8.73 -7.44 -13.89
N LEU A 92 -7.82 -8.06 -13.13
CA LEU A 92 -7.25 -9.38 -13.45
C LEU A 92 -8.29 -10.51 -13.31
N PRO A 93 -8.04 -11.68 -13.91
CA PRO A 93 -8.80 -12.89 -13.60
C PRO A 93 -8.81 -13.19 -12.08
N PRO A 94 -9.91 -13.71 -11.49
CA PRO A 94 -10.07 -13.80 -10.03
C PRO A 94 -8.95 -14.52 -9.28
N GLU A 95 -8.42 -15.62 -9.84
CA GLU A 95 -7.33 -16.39 -9.22
C GLU A 95 -6.02 -15.59 -9.21
N GLU A 96 -5.69 -14.95 -10.33
CA GLU A 96 -4.51 -14.10 -10.46
C GLU A 96 -4.63 -12.87 -9.57
N GLU A 97 -5.79 -12.20 -9.56
CA GLU A 97 -6.05 -11.07 -8.66
C GLU A 97 -5.83 -11.48 -7.21
N HIS A 98 -6.38 -12.62 -6.78
CA HIS A 98 -6.23 -13.09 -5.41
C HIS A 98 -4.76 -13.28 -5.04
N LEU A 99 -3.99 -13.94 -5.91
CA LEU A 99 -2.56 -14.18 -5.72
C LEU A 99 -1.78 -12.85 -5.61
N ILE A 100 -1.91 -11.98 -6.61
CA ILE A 100 -1.17 -10.72 -6.68
C ILE A 100 -1.54 -9.79 -5.52
N ARG A 101 -2.82 -9.76 -5.13
CA ARG A 101 -3.30 -8.99 -3.97
C ARG A 101 -2.73 -9.51 -2.65
N SER A 102 -2.55 -10.82 -2.53
CA SER A 102 -1.89 -11.45 -1.38
C SER A 102 -0.43 -11.02 -1.30
N LEU A 103 0.32 -11.16 -2.39
CA LEU A 103 1.73 -10.77 -2.49
C LEU A 103 1.94 -9.28 -2.13
N ALA A 104 1.17 -8.38 -2.74
CA ALA A 104 1.24 -6.95 -2.44
C ALA A 104 0.98 -6.66 -0.95
N GLY A 105 0.01 -7.35 -0.35
CA GLY A 105 -0.31 -7.23 1.07
C GLY A 105 0.83 -7.70 1.98
N HIS A 106 1.47 -8.84 1.66
CA HIS A 106 2.61 -9.38 2.40
C HIS A 106 3.85 -8.49 2.31
N ILE A 107 4.11 -7.92 1.13
CA ILE A 107 5.23 -6.98 0.91
C ILE A 107 5.06 -5.76 1.81
N VAL A 108 3.88 -5.14 1.78
CA VAL A 108 3.60 -3.96 2.63
C VAL A 108 3.70 -4.31 4.11
N ALA A 109 3.12 -5.43 4.53
CA ALA A 109 3.18 -5.89 5.92
C ALA A 109 4.61 -6.27 6.37
N GLY A 110 5.56 -6.40 5.44
CA GLY A 110 6.94 -6.76 5.74
C GLY A 110 7.14 -8.24 6.06
N VAL A 111 6.18 -9.09 5.69
CA VAL A 111 6.20 -10.54 5.93
C VAL A 111 6.51 -11.35 4.67
N ALA A 112 6.60 -10.69 3.51
CA ALA A 112 6.93 -11.36 2.26
C ALA A 112 8.37 -11.90 2.25
N GLY A 113 8.52 -13.16 1.84
CA GLY A 113 9.83 -13.76 1.55
C GLY A 113 10.42 -13.28 0.23
N GLU A 114 11.68 -13.65 -0.06
CA GLU A 114 12.37 -13.27 -1.30
C GLU A 114 11.64 -13.75 -2.56
N GLU A 115 11.10 -14.97 -2.52
CA GLU A 115 10.35 -15.54 -3.64
C GLU A 115 9.05 -14.79 -3.93
N GLU A 116 8.33 -14.37 -2.90
CA GLU A 116 7.10 -13.58 -3.03
C GLU A 116 7.39 -12.18 -3.61
N VAL A 117 8.47 -11.54 -3.13
CA VAL A 117 8.93 -10.25 -3.68
C VAL A 117 9.33 -10.39 -5.15
N ARG A 118 10.05 -11.46 -5.50
CA ARG A 118 10.46 -11.76 -6.88
C ARG A 118 9.24 -11.98 -7.77
N ALA A 119 8.31 -12.84 -7.36
CA ALA A 119 7.09 -13.14 -8.11
C ALA A 119 6.25 -11.87 -8.37
N PHE A 120 6.09 -11.01 -7.35
CA PHE A 120 5.37 -9.75 -7.52
C PHE A 120 6.08 -8.78 -8.46
N ARG A 121 7.42 -8.73 -8.41
CA ARG A 121 8.23 -7.91 -9.32
C ARG A 121 8.12 -8.38 -10.76
N GLU A 122 8.19 -9.69 -11.00
CA GLU A 122 8.03 -10.28 -12.33
C GLU A 122 6.64 -10.00 -12.91
N PHE A 123 5.60 -10.13 -12.08
CA PHE A 123 4.25 -9.71 -12.45
C PHE A 123 4.19 -8.22 -12.81
N CYS A 124 4.75 -7.33 -11.98
CA CYS A 124 4.75 -5.89 -12.29
C CYS A 124 5.47 -5.60 -13.62
N ALA A 125 6.54 -6.33 -13.93
CA ALA A 125 7.28 -6.18 -15.18
C ALA A 125 6.50 -6.66 -16.42
N SER A 126 5.51 -7.55 -16.27
CA SER A 126 4.66 -8.01 -17.37
C SER A 126 3.49 -7.06 -17.69
N LEU A 127 3.16 -6.13 -16.79
CA LEU A 127 2.17 -5.07 -17.03
C LEU A 127 2.70 -4.08 -18.08
N SER A 128 2.25 -4.23 -19.32
CA SER A 128 2.57 -3.35 -20.45
C SER A 128 1.47 -2.32 -20.70
#